data_AF-A0A7W2YXT3-F1
#
_entry.id   AF-A0A7W2YXT3-F1
#
_cell.length_a   1.000
_cell.length_b   1.000
_cell.length_c   1.000
_cell.angle_alpha   90.00
_cell.angle_beta   90.00
_cell.angle_gamma   90.00
#
_symmetry.space_group_name_H-M   'P 1'
#
loop_
_entity.id
_entity.type
_entity.pdbx_description
1 polymer ?
#
loop_
_entity_poly.entity_id
_entity_poly.type
_entity_poly.pdbx_seq_one_letter_code
_entity_poly.pdbx_strand_id
1 'polypeptide(L)'
;MDRAAPPRTDGKLETASEPNTKYAGDLTYLPLDGGKFLYLATVIDLASRRLAGWAIADHMRTDLVIDALAAAERTRGSFAGAVMHTDHGAQYTSRAFADACRQAGVRQTRPCGTACAAGARARARGGR
;
A
#
# COMPACT_ATOMS: atom_id res chain seq x y z
N MET A 1 38.97 -13.59 5.78
CA MET A 1 38.17 -12.37 5.56
C MET A 1 37.00 -12.76 4.69
N ASP A 2 35.88 -13.15 5.31
CA ASP A 2 34.66 -13.51 4.60
C ASP A 2 33.58 -12.53 5.05
N ARG A 3 33.16 -11.66 4.12
CA ARG A 3 32.13 -10.65 4.36
C ARG A 3 30.79 -11.35 4.13
N ALA A 4 30.22 -11.92 5.19
CA ALA A 4 28.88 -12.48 5.17
C ALA A 4 27.89 -11.43 4.61
N ALA A 5 27.29 -11.73 3.46
CA ALA A 5 26.20 -10.96 2.90
C ALA A 5 25.01 -10.96 3.89
N PRO A 6 24.30 -9.83 4.07
CA PRO A 6 23.13 -9.83 4.93
C PRO A 6 22.06 -10.79 4.38
N PRO A 7 21.29 -11.46 5.24
CA PRO A 7 20.32 -12.46 4.81
C PRO A 7 19.28 -11.80 3.90
N ARG A 8 19.06 -12.37 2.71
CA ARG A 8 17.85 -12.13 1.93
C ARG A 8 16.68 -12.55 2.83
N THR A 9 15.89 -11.59 3.30
CA THR A 9 14.63 -11.88 3.98
C THR A 9 13.69 -12.54 2.98
N ASP A 10 13.51 -13.84 3.14
CA ASP A 10 12.53 -14.64 2.44
C ASP A 10 11.15 -13.99 2.60
N GLY A 11 10.46 -13.78 1.48
CA GLY A 11 9.17 -13.10 1.38
C GLY A 11 8.02 -13.87 2.05
N LYS A 12 8.06 -13.98 3.39
CA LYS A 12 6.91 -14.38 4.18
C LYS A 12 5.97 -13.18 4.18
N LEU A 13 5.08 -13.12 3.20
CA LEU A 13 3.88 -12.28 3.27
C LEU A 13 3.27 -12.51 4.65
N GLU A 14 3.35 -11.51 5.53
CA GLU A 14 2.86 -11.63 6.89
C GLU A 14 1.37 -11.97 6.83
N THR A 15 1.05 -13.24 7.06
CA THR A 15 -0.31 -13.73 6.98
C THR A 15 -1.15 -13.03 8.04
N ALA A 16 -2.23 -12.39 7.61
CA ALA A 16 -3.27 -11.90 8.50
C ALA A 16 -4.23 -13.05 8.82
N SER A 17 -4.65 -13.16 10.09
CA SER A 17 -5.64 -14.16 10.50
C SER A 17 -7.08 -13.73 10.18
N GLU A 18 -7.33 -12.42 10.05
CA GLU A 18 -8.67 -11.87 9.82
C GLU A 18 -8.71 -10.95 8.59
N PRO A 19 -9.75 -11.04 7.73
CA PRO A 19 -9.97 -10.11 6.63
C PRO A 19 -10.00 -8.65 7.09
N ASN A 20 -9.59 -7.76 6.19
CA ASN A 20 -9.54 -6.31 6.40
C ASN A 20 -8.56 -5.81 7.48
N THR A 21 -7.66 -6.65 7.98
CA THR A 21 -6.68 -6.24 9.01
C THR A 21 -5.30 -5.91 8.45
N LYS A 22 -4.83 -6.63 7.43
CA LYS A 22 -3.58 -6.35 6.73
C LYS A 22 -3.78 -6.36 5.22
N TYR A 23 -3.16 -5.39 4.56
CA TYR A 23 -3.13 -5.23 3.12
C TYR A 23 -1.69 -5.16 2.62
N ALA A 24 -1.46 -5.64 1.40
CA ALA A 24 -0.24 -5.39 0.65
C ALA A 24 -0.55 -4.52 -0.56
N GLY A 25 0.25 -3.47 -0.75
CA GLY A 25 0.28 -2.65 -1.94
C GLY A 25 1.43 -3.06 -2.84
N ASP A 26 1.15 -3.39 -4.10
CA ASP A 26 2.15 -3.73 -5.12
C ASP A 26 1.98 -2.85 -6.36
N LEU A 27 3.09 -2.55 -7.03
CA LEU A 27 3.12 -1.74 -8.26
C LEU A 27 3.92 -2.48 -9.32
N THR A 28 3.25 -2.91 -10.38
CA THR A 28 3.84 -3.67 -11.48
C THR A 28 3.66 -2.98 -12.82
N TYR A 29 4.46 -3.37 -13.81
CA TYR A 29 4.36 -2.88 -15.18
C TYR A 29 3.71 -3.95 -16.07
N LEU A 30 2.84 -3.50 -16.97
CA LEU A 30 2.14 -4.32 -17.96
C LEU A 30 2.69 -3.95 -19.34
N PRO A 31 3.43 -4.85 -20.00
CA PRO A 31 3.88 -4.62 -21.37
C PRO A 31 2.68 -4.66 -22.34
N LEU A 32 2.66 -3.73 -23.28
CA LEU A 32 1.72 -3.70 -24.39
C LEU A 32 2.46 -3.87 -25.72
N ASP A 33 1.73 -4.33 -26.73
CA ASP A 33 2.25 -4.41 -28.09
C ASP A 33 2.66 -3.02 -28.61
N GLY A 34 3.75 -2.97 -29.37
CA GLY A 34 4.29 -1.73 -29.91
C GLY A 34 5.18 -0.94 -28.96
N GLY A 35 5.71 -1.56 -27.91
CA GLY A 35 6.72 -0.95 -27.02
C GLY A 35 6.16 0.04 -26.00
N LYS A 36 4.84 0.01 -25.78
CA LYS A 36 4.16 0.80 -24.74
C LYS A 36 4.08 0.00 -23.44
N PHE A 37 3.94 0.70 -22.33
CA PHE A 37 3.78 0.10 -21.01
C PHE A 37 2.66 0.80 -20.25
N LEU A 38 1.91 0.03 -19.47
CA LEU A 38 1.04 0.54 -18.43
C LEU A 38 1.60 0.16 -17.07
N TYR A 39 1.19 0.89 -16.05
CA TYR A 39 1.51 0.63 -14.66
C TYR A 39 0.22 0.25 -13.95
N LEU A 40 0.27 -0.85 -13.21
CA LEU A 40 -0.83 -1.38 -12.42
C LEU A 40 -0.46 -1.31 -10.94
N ALA A 41 -1.20 -0.52 -10.17
CA ALA A 41 -1.15 -0.54 -8.72
C ALA A 41 -2.27 -1.44 -8.18
N THR A 42 -1.96 -2.26 -7.19
CA THR A 42 -2.92 -3.16 -6.55
C THR A 42 -2.87 -3.06 -5.05
N VAL A 43 -4.01 -3.30 -4.41
CA VAL A 43 -4.16 -3.43 -2.95
C VAL A 43 -4.83 -4.76 -2.67
N ILE A 44 -4.12 -5.68 -2.04
CA ILE A 44 -4.55 -7.06 -1.77
C ILE A 44 -4.74 -7.26 -0.27
N ASP A 45 -5.87 -7.82 0.13
CA ASP A 45 -6.13 -8.26 1.51
C ASP A 45 -5.33 -9.55 1.79
N LEU A 46 -4.47 -9.54 2.79
CA LEU A 46 -3.54 -10.63 3.08
C LEU A 46 -4.20 -11.85 3.74
N ALA A 47 -5.35 -11.69 4.38
CA ALA A 47 -6.09 -12.81 4.97
C ALA A 47 -6.96 -13.50 3.90
N SER A 48 -7.70 -12.71 3.12
CA SER A 48 -8.61 -13.28 2.11
C SER A 48 -7.96 -13.54 0.76
N ARG A 49 -6.74 -13.03 0.52
CA ARG A 49 -6.04 -13.04 -0.78
C ARG A 49 -6.85 -12.39 -1.92
N ARG A 50 -7.86 -11.59 -1.58
CA ARG A 50 -8.71 -10.90 -2.54
C ARG A 50 -8.15 -9.53 -2.86
N LEU A 51 -8.23 -9.15 -4.14
CA LEU A 51 -7.95 -7.80 -4.59
C LEU A 51 -9.01 -6.85 -4.00
N ALA A 52 -8.59 -5.95 -3.13
CA ALA A 52 -9.47 -4.96 -2.50
C ALA A 52 -9.64 -3.73 -3.41
N GLY A 53 -8.59 -3.33 -4.12
CA GLY A 53 -8.66 -2.27 -5.11
C GLY A 53 -7.43 -2.24 -6.02
N TRP A 54 -7.55 -1.53 -7.13
CA TRP A 54 -6.52 -1.42 -8.14
C TRP A 54 -6.72 -0.16 -8.97
N ALA A 55 -5.65 0.28 -9.64
CA ALA A 55 -5.68 1.36 -10.60
C ALA A 55 -4.63 1.10 -11.69
N ILE A 56 -4.89 1.58 -12.91
CA ILE A 56 -3.98 1.49 -14.05
C ILE A 56 -3.74 2.88 -14.63
N ALA A 57 -2.50 3.21 -14.96
CA ALA A 57 -2.14 4.42 -15.69
C ALA A 57 -0.99 4.16 -16.67
N ASP A 58 -0.76 5.08 -17.59
CA ASP A 58 0.41 5.08 -18.48
C ASP A 58 1.66 5.71 -17.85
N HIS A 59 1.59 6.07 -16.56
CA HIS A 59 2.66 6.71 -15.82
C HIS A 59 2.90 6.08 -14.44
N MET A 60 4.16 6.09 -13.98
CA MET A 60 4.56 5.60 -12.66
C MET A 60 4.61 6.74 -11.62
N ARG A 61 3.46 7.32 -11.31
CA ARG A 61 3.34 8.46 -10.36
C ARG A 61 2.64 8.04 -9.07
N THR A 62 2.73 8.89 -8.05
CA THR A 62 2.13 8.64 -6.73
C THR A 62 0.60 8.62 -6.75
N ASP A 63 -0.03 9.40 -7.63
CA ASP A 63 -1.49 9.39 -7.82
C ASP A 63 -2.03 7.98 -8.11
N LEU A 64 -1.33 7.18 -8.92
CA LEU A 64 -1.71 5.81 -9.25
C LEU A 64 -1.86 4.92 -8.00
N VAL A 65 -0.92 5.00 -7.04
CA VAL A 65 -1.00 4.22 -5.81
C VAL A 65 -2.04 4.78 -4.83
N ILE A 66 -2.29 6.11 -4.87
CA ILE A 66 -3.38 6.74 -4.12
C ILE A 66 -4.73 6.30 -4.67
N ASP A 67 -4.89 6.22 -5.98
CA ASP A 67 -6.13 5.79 -6.63
C ASP A 67 -6.44 4.33 -6.33
N ALA A 68 -5.43 3.45 -6.31
CA ALA A 68 -5.60 2.06 -5.89
C ALA A 68 -6.05 1.95 -4.42
N LEU A 69 -5.47 2.76 -3.53
CA LEU A 69 -5.89 2.83 -2.13
C LEU A 69 -7.33 3.34 -1.99
N ALA A 70 -7.70 4.41 -2.70
CA ALA A 70 -9.05 4.97 -2.67
C ALA A 70 -10.08 3.99 -3.26
N ALA A 71 -9.72 3.28 -4.32
CA ALA A 71 -10.56 2.21 -4.87
C ALA A 71 -10.79 1.10 -3.85
N ALA A 72 -9.74 0.72 -3.13
CA ALA A 72 -9.82 -0.30 -2.11
C ALA A 72 -10.68 0.15 -0.91
N GLU A 73 -10.62 1.44 -0.53
CA GLU A 73 -11.46 2.01 0.53
C GLU A 73 -12.94 1.97 0.15
N ARG A 74 -13.28 2.31 -1.10
CA ARG A 74 -14.65 2.21 -1.61
C ARG A 74 -15.18 0.77 -1.58
N THR A 75 -14.35 -0.21 -1.93
CA THR A 75 -14.75 -1.63 -1.94
C THR A 75 -14.96 -2.18 -0.53
N ARG A 76 -14.13 -1.80 0.44
CA ARG A 76 -14.15 -2.35 1.81
C ARG A 76 -14.88 -1.48 2.82
N GLY A 77 -15.22 -0.24 2.44
CA GLY A 77 -15.91 0.75 3.27
C GLY A 77 -14.96 1.53 4.19
N SER A 78 -14.15 0.85 4.99
CA SER A 78 -13.17 1.50 5.88
C SER A 78 -11.93 0.66 6.07
N PHE A 79 -10.80 1.34 6.20
CA PHE A 79 -9.54 0.73 6.61
C PHE A 79 -9.09 1.12 8.01
N ALA A 80 -10.00 1.65 8.84
CA ALA A 80 -9.65 2.10 10.18
C ALA A 80 -8.96 0.99 10.98
N GLY A 81 -7.69 1.24 11.35
CA GLY A 81 -6.89 0.30 12.15
C GLY A 81 -6.19 -0.80 11.34
N ALA A 82 -6.39 -0.85 10.02
CA ALA A 82 -5.69 -1.79 9.16
C ALA A 82 -4.23 -1.39 8.94
N VAL A 83 -3.40 -2.38 8.66
CA VAL A 83 -1.98 -2.21 8.35
C VAL A 83 -1.76 -2.40 6.86
N MET A 84 -1.07 -1.46 6.22
CA MET A 84 -0.68 -1.57 4.81
C MET A 84 0.83 -1.73 4.70
N HIS A 85 1.24 -2.86 4.13
CA HIS A 85 2.61 -3.13 3.72
C HIS A 85 2.79 -2.65 2.29
N THR A 86 3.83 -1.88 2.05
CA THR A 86 4.17 -1.38 0.71
C THR A 86 5.65 -1.53 0.48
N ASP A 87 6.04 -1.82 -0.75
CA ASP A 87 7.44 -1.93 -1.14
C ASP A 87 8.16 -0.57 -1.13
N HIS A 88 9.49 -0.62 -1.27
CA HIS A 88 10.39 0.56 -1.21
C HIS A 88 10.30 1.50 -2.43
N GLY A 89 9.25 1.40 -3.25
CA GLY A 89 9.04 2.29 -4.39
C GLY A 89 8.94 3.76 -3.98
N ALA A 90 9.53 4.66 -4.76
CA ALA A 90 9.51 6.11 -4.51
C ALA A 90 8.08 6.67 -4.36
N GLN A 91 7.11 6.02 -5.01
CA GLN A 91 5.69 6.36 -4.95
C GLN A 91 5.11 6.10 -3.55
N TYR A 92 5.48 4.97 -2.93
CA TYR A 92 5.06 4.58 -1.59
C TYR A 92 5.80 5.32 -0.46
N THR A 93 6.98 5.87 -0.74
CA THR A 93 7.72 6.70 0.23
C THR A 93 7.37 8.18 0.17
N SER A 94 6.57 8.59 -0.83
CA SER A 94 6.17 9.98 -1.01
C SER A 94 5.28 10.50 0.13
N ARG A 95 5.37 11.82 0.40
CA ARG A 95 4.54 12.46 1.43
C ARG A 95 3.05 12.41 1.09
N ALA A 96 2.70 12.58 -0.18
CA ALA A 96 1.31 12.51 -0.63
C ALA A 96 0.68 11.14 -0.33
N PHE A 97 1.41 10.04 -0.54
CA PHE A 97 0.92 8.71 -0.19
C PHE A 97 0.80 8.51 1.33
N ALA A 98 1.77 8.99 2.11
CA ALA A 98 1.68 8.97 3.57
C ALA A 98 0.47 9.76 4.09
N ASP A 99 0.13 10.87 3.44
CA ASP A 99 -1.03 11.70 3.79
C ASP A 99 -2.34 10.98 3.44
N ALA A 100 -2.40 10.32 2.28
CA ALA A 100 -3.55 9.50 1.86
C ALA A 100 -3.82 8.35 2.85
N CYS A 101 -2.79 7.61 3.27
CA CYS A 101 -2.98 6.55 4.28
C CYS A 101 -3.48 7.07 5.62
N ARG A 102 -3.01 8.24 6.07
CA ARG A 102 -3.52 8.86 7.30
C ARG A 102 -4.99 9.28 7.18
N GLN A 103 -5.40 9.77 6.03
CA GLN A 103 -6.81 10.12 5.77
C GLN A 103 -7.70 8.89 5.75
N ALA A 104 -7.23 7.78 5.15
CA ALA A 104 -7.93 6.50 5.10
C ALA A 104 -7.91 5.73 6.44
N GLY A 105 -7.17 6.20 7.46
CA GLY A 105 -7.07 5.55 8.77
C GLY A 105 -6.18 4.29 8.79
N VAL A 106 -5.30 4.15 7.78
CA VAL A 106 -4.38 3.02 7.61
C VAL A 106 -3.03 3.32 8.22
N ARG A 107 -2.47 2.36 8.96
CA ARG A 107 -1.08 2.41 9.41
C ARG A 107 -0.18 1.76 8.36
N GLN A 108 0.72 2.54 7.77
CA GLN A 108 1.78 1.97 6.94
C GLN A 108 2.83 1.27 7.82
N THR A 109 3.16 0.04 7.49
CA THR A 109 4.37 -0.63 7.99
C THR A 109 5.39 -0.64 6.87
N ARG A 110 6.58 -0.10 7.15
CA ARG A 110 7.72 -0.08 6.23
C ARG A 110 8.78 -1.04 6.77
N PRO A 111 9.48 -1.83 5.94
CA PRO A 111 10.78 -2.36 6.34
C PRO A 111 11.68 -1.15 6.61
N CYS A 112 12.33 -1.14 7.78
CA CYS A 112 12.97 0.04 8.34
C CYS A 112 14.05 0.63 7.40
N GLY A 113 13.83 1.89 7.01
CA GLY A 113 14.78 2.74 6.31
C GLY A 113 14.37 4.19 6.53
N THR A 114 14.54 4.67 7.76
CA THR A 114 14.23 6.03 8.26
C THR A 114 12.76 6.32 8.58
N ALA A 115 12.51 6.52 9.88
CA ALA A 115 11.22 6.82 10.48
C ALA A 115 10.75 8.25 10.14
N CYS A 116 9.45 8.43 9.86
CA CYS A 116 8.79 9.75 9.86
C CYS A 116 7.36 9.65 10.41
N ALA A 117 7.26 9.99 11.71
CA ALA A 117 6.16 10.51 12.53
C ALA A 117 4.68 10.17 12.27
N ALA A 118 4.05 9.69 13.34
CA ALA A 118 2.60 9.62 13.55
C ALA A 118 1.97 11.02 13.57
N GLY A 119 0.83 11.17 12.91
CA GLY A 119 -0.08 12.30 13.05
C GLY A 119 -1.50 11.78 13.22
N ALA A 120 -1.96 11.70 14.47
CA ALA A 120 -3.33 11.39 14.80
C ALA A 120 -4.26 12.54 14.35
N ARG A 121 -5.32 12.22 13.60
CA ARG A 121 -6.51 13.07 13.52
C ARG A 121 -7.74 12.18 13.76
N ALA A 122 -8.27 12.31 14.98
CA ALA A 122 -9.62 11.87 15.32
C ALA A 122 -10.63 12.63 14.45
N ARG A 123 -11.58 11.92 13.84
CA ARG A 123 -12.78 12.53 13.28
C ARG A 123 -13.95 12.15 14.18
N ALA A 124 -14.36 13.09 15.02
CA ALA A 124 -15.65 13.06 15.69
C ALA A 124 -16.76 13.04 14.62
N ARG A 125 -17.68 12.08 14.71
CA ARG A 125 -19.00 12.18 14.09
C ARG A 125 -19.94 12.74 15.15
N GLY A 126 -20.30 14.02 15.01
CA GLY A 126 -21.46 14.62 15.64
C GLY A 126 -22.62 14.72 14.65
N GLY A 127 -23.85 14.64 15.17
CA GLY A 127 -25.12 14.85 14.48
C GLY A 127 -25.81 13.53 14.13
N ARG A 128 -27.00 13.22 14.63
CA ARG A 128 -28.11 14.07 15.12
C ARG A 128 -28.76 13.47 16.36
#